data_AF-A0A355AAU9-F1
#
_entry.id   AF-A0A355AAU9-F1
#
_cell.length_a   1.000
_cell.length_b   1.000
_cell.length_c   1.000
_cell.angle_alpha   90.00
_cell.angle_beta   90.00
_cell.angle_gamma   90.00
#
_symmetry.space_group_name_H-M   'P 1'
#
loop_
_entity.id
_entity.type
_entity.pdbx_description
1 polymer ?
#
loop_
_entity_poly.entity_id
_entity_poly.type
_entity_poly.pdbx_seq_one_letter_code
_entity_poly.pdbx_strand_id
1 'polypeptide(L)'
;MKKQTLLLIALLIFQNVFSQFFKDKDGVTKYDGYFTFYYNVNEDKIYLEIEKLNAEFLYVRSLSEGIGSNDIGLDRGQLGNGVVVYFKRAGNKILLIQPNQKYRALTSNDDERKSVQEAFAKSVLHGFVIKEQNKGKYLVDATDFFIRDAHGVANRLEQKKQGSYSLDKSRSAINLERTKAFPKNVEFDVLLTFKGKPKSYTIRSVTPDASSITVHQHHSFVELPDNQYQTRIYDARSGSYPMSYLDYATPVNQSIVKRFIYRHRLEKKDPSATVSEAKDPIIYYLDRGAPEPVRSALMEGARWWNQAFEAIGYKDAFQ
;
A
#
# COMPACT_ATOMS: atom_id res chain seq x y z
N MET A 1 -9.62 66.55 25.63
CA MET A 1 -9.76 65.89 24.31
C MET A 1 -8.62 64.91 24.12
N LYS A 2 -8.94 63.69 23.63
CA LYS A 2 -8.06 62.57 23.20
C LYS A 2 -7.43 61.75 24.34
N LYS A 3 -8.02 60.64 24.80
CA LYS A 3 -8.22 59.28 24.22
C LYS A 3 -6.91 58.50 23.96
N GLN A 4 -6.97 57.20 24.30
CA GLN A 4 -6.25 56.04 23.73
C GLN A 4 -4.86 55.72 24.33
N THR A 5 -4.50 54.49 24.74
CA THR A 5 -5.15 53.17 24.72
C THR A 5 -4.44 52.25 25.72
N LEU A 6 -5.18 51.50 26.54
CA LEU A 6 -4.67 50.37 27.32
C LEU A 6 -4.43 49.20 26.34
N LEU A 7 -3.18 48.78 26.13
CA LEU A 7 -2.89 47.58 25.34
C LEU A 7 -2.83 46.37 26.29
N LEU A 8 -3.97 45.70 26.47
CA LEU A 8 -4.01 44.38 27.10
C LEU A 8 -3.54 43.35 26.08
N ILE A 9 -2.32 42.82 26.24
CA ILE A 9 -1.83 41.70 25.45
C ILE A 9 -2.50 40.43 26.01
N ALA A 10 -3.61 40.02 25.40
CA ALA A 10 -4.18 38.70 25.61
C ALA A 10 -3.29 37.67 24.91
N LEU A 11 -2.39 37.04 25.66
CA LEU A 11 -1.60 35.91 25.22
C LEU A 11 -2.54 34.70 25.06
N LEU A 12 -3.10 34.52 23.86
CA LEU A 12 -3.82 33.31 23.48
C LEU A 12 -2.80 32.17 23.39
N ILE A 13 -2.58 31.48 24.51
CA ILE A 13 -1.89 30.20 24.53
C ILE A 13 -2.80 29.20 23.82
N PHE A 14 -2.54 28.99 22.53
CA PHE A 14 -3.05 27.82 21.81
C PHE A 14 -2.38 26.59 22.41
N GLN A 15 -2.98 26.01 23.45
CA GLN A 15 -2.64 24.67 23.85
C GLN A 15 -3.14 23.71 22.78
N ASN A 16 -2.24 23.34 21.86
CA ASN A 16 -2.37 22.13 21.08
C ASN A 16 -2.30 20.95 22.04
N VAL A 17 -3.41 20.66 22.73
CA VAL A 17 -3.56 19.45 23.52
C VAL A 17 -3.64 18.31 22.51
N PHE A 18 -2.50 17.70 22.22
CA PHE A 18 -2.42 16.45 21.46
C PHE A 18 -3.40 15.45 22.05
N SER A 19 -4.27 14.90 21.21
CA SER A 19 -5.11 13.77 21.60
C SER A 19 -4.20 12.58 21.88
N GLN A 20 -4.28 11.99 23.07
CA GLN A 20 -3.47 10.85 23.46
C GLN A 20 -4.41 9.68 23.80
N PHE A 21 -4.58 8.76 22.84
CA PHE A 21 -5.19 7.47 23.14
C PHE A 21 -4.25 6.66 24.04
N PHE A 22 -4.82 5.76 24.85
CA PHE A 22 -4.06 4.88 25.76
C PHE A 22 -3.15 5.61 26.77
N LYS A 23 -3.49 6.84 27.16
CA LYS A 23 -2.76 7.54 28.22
C LYS A 23 -2.75 6.67 29.48
N ASP A 24 -1.56 6.46 30.04
CA ASP A 24 -1.33 5.70 31.29
C ASP A 24 -1.76 4.21 31.23
N LYS A 25 -1.86 3.61 30.04
CA LYS A 25 -2.11 2.17 29.88
C LYS A 25 -0.81 1.38 29.69
N ASP A 26 -0.51 0.53 30.66
CA ASP A 26 0.61 -0.40 30.60
C ASP A 26 0.49 -1.40 29.43
N GLY A 27 1.64 -1.77 28.86
CA GLY A 27 1.71 -2.76 27.78
C GLY A 27 1.30 -2.24 26.39
N VAL A 28 1.11 -0.93 26.22
CA VAL A 28 0.79 -0.32 24.93
C VAL A 28 2.00 0.42 24.37
N THR A 29 2.47 0.01 23.19
CA THR A 29 3.54 0.68 22.46
C THR A 29 2.94 1.48 21.30
N LYS A 30 3.27 2.77 21.23
CA LYS A 30 2.87 3.67 20.14
C LYS A 30 3.90 3.64 19.01
N TYR A 31 3.41 3.63 17.78
CA TYR A 31 4.20 3.70 16.56
C TYR A 31 3.74 4.90 15.72
N ASP A 32 4.64 5.85 15.52
CA ASP A 32 4.39 7.09 14.77
C ASP A 32 4.91 6.97 13.33
N GLY A 33 4.00 7.05 12.36
CA GLY A 33 4.29 7.01 10.93
C GLY A 33 3.18 7.65 10.11
N TYR A 34 3.05 7.27 8.83
CA TYR A 34 2.01 7.82 7.95
C TYR A 34 0.60 7.68 8.52
N PHE A 35 0.34 6.53 9.17
CA PHE A 35 -0.72 6.40 10.16
C PHE A 35 -0.08 6.12 11.52
N THR A 36 -0.67 6.66 12.59
CA THR A 36 -0.30 6.25 13.94
C THR A 36 -1.00 4.94 14.27
N PHE A 37 -0.28 3.99 14.86
CA PHE A 37 -0.88 2.78 15.42
C PHE A 37 -0.30 2.44 16.78
N TYR A 38 -1.02 1.60 17.51
CA TYR A 38 -0.66 1.17 18.85
C TYR A 38 -0.70 -0.35 18.89
N TYR A 39 0.32 -0.98 19.47
CA TYR A 39 0.30 -2.40 19.78
C TYR A 39 0.09 -2.59 21.28
N ASN A 40 -0.92 -3.37 21.67
CA ASN A 40 -1.16 -3.75 23.05
C ASN A 40 -0.73 -5.21 23.25
N VAL A 41 0.36 -5.41 24.00
CA VAL A 41 0.94 -6.75 24.25
C VAL A 41 0.03 -7.62 25.13
N ASN A 42 -0.77 -7.01 26.01
CA ASN A 42 -1.64 -7.75 26.92
C ASN A 42 -2.86 -8.33 26.21
N GLU A 43 -3.27 -7.71 25.11
CA GLU A 43 -4.44 -8.14 24.31
C GLU A 43 -4.04 -8.77 22.96
N ASP A 44 -2.75 -8.70 22.60
CA ASP A 44 -2.20 -9.00 21.27
C ASP A 44 -2.97 -8.30 20.13
N LYS A 45 -3.14 -6.98 20.26
CA LYS A 45 -3.95 -6.18 19.33
C LYS A 45 -3.19 -5.01 18.72
N ILE A 46 -3.51 -4.75 17.45
CA ILE A 46 -3.15 -3.50 16.78
C ILE A 46 -4.37 -2.60 16.73
N TYR A 47 -4.22 -1.41 17.29
CA TYR A 47 -5.17 -0.32 17.14
C TYR A 47 -4.64 0.71 16.16
N LEU A 48 -5.47 1.10 15.20
CA LEU A 48 -5.16 2.14 14.22
C LEU A 48 -5.83 3.44 14.62
N GLU A 49 -5.07 4.53 14.59
CA GLU A 49 -5.59 5.88 14.72
C GLU A 49 -5.84 6.48 13.33
N ILE A 50 -7.11 6.80 13.06
CA ILE A 50 -7.56 7.32 11.78
C ILE A 50 -7.98 8.77 11.98
N GLU A 51 -7.30 9.70 11.32
CA GLU A 51 -7.64 11.13 11.33
C GLU A 51 -8.06 11.64 9.94
N LYS A 52 -7.46 11.11 8.87
CA LYS A 52 -7.71 11.53 7.49
C LYS A 52 -8.84 10.71 6.85
N LEU A 53 -10.08 11.14 7.04
CA LEU A 53 -11.23 10.57 6.32
C LEU A 53 -11.29 11.09 4.88
N ASN A 54 -11.70 10.22 3.95
CA ASN A 54 -11.82 10.47 2.51
C ASN A 54 -10.52 10.86 1.80
N ALA A 55 -9.37 10.80 2.47
CA ALA A 55 -8.06 10.92 1.85
C ALA A 55 -7.64 9.56 1.30
N GLU A 56 -7.21 9.55 0.04
CA GLU A 56 -6.73 8.34 -0.62
C GLU A 56 -5.29 8.02 -0.22
N PHE A 57 -5.00 6.72 -0.08
CA PHE A 57 -3.68 6.17 0.14
C PHE A 57 -3.54 4.84 -0.60
N LEU A 58 -2.31 4.36 -0.78
CA LEU A 58 -2.05 3.07 -1.42
C LEU A 58 -2.01 1.96 -0.36
N TYR A 59 -2.78 0.90 -0.57
CA TYR A 59 -2.69 -0.33 0.20
C TYR A 59 -2.08 -1.44 -0.64
N VAL A 60 -0.90 -1.91 -0.23
CA VAL A 60 -0.16 -3.00 -0.87
C VAL A 60 -0.16 -4.24 0.01
N ARG A 61 -0.22 -5.40 -0.64
CA ARG A 61 -0.13 -6.71 -0.01
C ARG A 61 1.00 -7.49 -0.65
N SER A 62 1.74 -8.25 0.11
CA SER A 62 2.77 -9.16 -0.39
C SER A 62 2.96 -10.34 0.56
N LEU A 63 3.78 -11.30 0.13
CA LEU A 63 4.30 -12.35 1.01
C LEU A 63 5.74 -12.01 1.39
N SER A 64 5.98 -11.70 2.65
CA SER A 64 7.32 -11.52 3.19
C SER A 64 8.04 -12.84 3.40
N GLU A 65 7.29 -13.93 3.58
CA GLU A 65 7.74 -15.32 3.56
C GLU A 65 6.69 -16.18 2.86
N GLY A 66 7.16 -17.03 1.94
CA GLY A 66 6.31 -17.90 1.13
C GLY A 66 6.53 -19.37 1.47
N ILE A 67 6.04 -20.27 0.62
CA ILE A 67 6.18 -21.72 0.77
C ILE A 67 7.35 -22.31 -0.04
N GLY A 68 8.05 -21.48 -0.84
CA GLY A 68 9.22 -21.90 -1.60
C GLY A 68 8.91 -22.81 -2.80
N SER A 69 7.82 -22.55 -3.53
CA SER A 69 7.44 -23.33 -4.71
C SER A 69 6.95 -22.43 -5.84
N ASN A 70 7.78 -22.33 -6.89
CA ASN A 70 7.46 -21.57 -8.10
C ASN A 70 6.18 -22.07 -8.79
N ASP A 71 5.93 -23.39 -8.77
CA ASP A 71 4.76 -23.99 -9.43
C ASP A 71 3.43 -23.58 -8.78
N ILE A 72 3.44 -23.52 -7.45
CA ILE A 72 2.31 -23.04 -6.66
C ILE A 72 2.23 -21.51 -6.76
N GLY A 73 3.38 -20.85 -6.82
CA GLY A 73 3.51 -19.40 -6.98
C GLY A 73 3.08 -18.68 -5.71
N LEU A 74 3.69 -19.03 -4.59
CA LEU A 74 3.54 -18.40 -3.27
C LEU A 74 4.93 -18.19 -2.68
N ASP A 75 5.73 -17.39 -3.38
CA ASP A 75 7.16 -17.22 -3.10
C ASP A 75 7.44 -16.08 -2.12
N ARG A 76 8.58 -16.16 -1.45
CA ARG A 76 9.08 -15.07 -0.61
C ARG A 76 9.28 -13.81 -1.47
N GLY A 77 8.83 -12.68 -0.97
CA GLY A 77 8.90 -11.39 -1.67
C GLY A 77 7.85 -11.22 -2.77
N GLN A 78 6.92 -12.16 -2.94
CA GLN A 78 5.91 -12.06 -3.99
C GLN A 78 4.97 -10.87 -3.72
N LEU A 79 5.00 -9.90 -4.63
CA LEU A 79 4.06 -8.78 -4.62
C LEU A 79 2.66 -9.26 -4.99
N GLY A 80 1.68 -8.87 -4.18
CA GLY A 80 0.27 -8.94 -4.52
C GLY A 80 -0.19 -7.67 -5.21
N ASN A 81 -1.51 -7.52 -5.35
CA ASN A 81 -2.09 -6.31 -5.93
C ASN A 81 -2.04 -5.14 -4.95
N GLY A 82 -1.52 -4.00 -5.41
CA GLY A 82 -1.70 -2.69 -4.78
C GLY A 82 -3.02 -2.03 -5.22
N VAL A 83 -3.74 -1.42 -4.28
CA VAL A 83 -5.03 -0.75 -4.54
C VAL A 83 -5.08 0.62 -3.88
N VAL A 84 -5.64 1.61 -4.57
CA VAL A 84 -5.99 2.89 -3.97
C VAL A 84 -7.19 2.67 -3.05
N VAL A 85 -7.13 3.22 -1.84
CA VAL A 85 -8.18 3.09 -0.83
C VAL A 85 -8.33 4.39 -0.03
N TYR A 86 -9.46 4.56 0.63
CA TYR A 86 -9.67 5.64 1.60
C TYR A 86 -10.55 5.18 2.76
N PHE A 87 -10.46 5.86 3.89
CA PHE A 87 -11.34 5.64 5.03
C PHE A 87 -12.60 6.50 4.93
N LYS A 88 -13.78 5.90 5.16
CA LYS A 88 -15.05 6.61 5.19
C LYS A 88 -15.83 6.27 6.46
N ARG A 89 -16.28 7.28 7.19
CA ARG A 89 -17.19 7.07 8.33
C ARG A 89 -18.58 6.62 7.85
N ALA A 90 -19.11 5.60 8.49
CA ALA A 90 -20.47 5.09 8.29
C ALA A 90 -21.04 4.68 9.66
N GLY A 91 -21.81 5.58 10.28
CA GLY A 91 -22.36 5.37 11.63
C GLY A 91 -21.25 5.22 12.68
N ASN A 92 -21.29 4.10 13.42
CA ASN A 92 -20.29 3.72 14.43
C ASN A 92 -19.08 2.98 13.84
N LYS A 93 -18.93 2.96 12.51
CA LYS A 93 -17.81 2.30 11.82
C LYS A 93 -17.02 3.28 10.97
N ILE A 94 -15.75 2.95 10.76
CA ILE A 94 -14.94 3.46 9.66
C ILE A 94 -14.81 2.33 8.64
N LEU A 95 -15.15 2.59 7.39
CA LEU A 95 -15.00 1.65 6.29
C LEU A 95 -13.71 1.92 5.54
N LEU A 96 -12.94 0.89 5.21
CA LEU A 96 -11.89 0.98 4.19
C LEU A 96 -12.51 0.69 2.83
N ILE A 97 -12.54 1.70 1.97
CA ILE A 97 -13.19 1.62 0.67
C ILE A 97 -12.13 1.64 -0.42
N GLN A 98 -12.24 0.70 -1.36
CA GLN A 98 -11.52 0.71 -2.62
C GLN A 98 -12.43 1.31 -3.71
N PRO A 99 -12.16 2.53 -4.21
CA PRO A 99 -12.85 3.08 -5.37
C PRO A 99 -12.54 2.28 -6.63
N ASN A 100 -13.43 2.39 -7.61
CA ASN A 100 -13.22 1.77 -8.91
C ASN A 100 -12.34 2.66 -9.78
N GLN A 101 -11.12 2.21 -10.07
CA GLN A 101 -10.15 2.95 -10.88
C GLN A 101 -10.24 2.60 -12.39
N LYS A 102 -11.13 1.68 -12.79
CA LYS A 102 -11.30 1.28 -14.20
C LYS A 102 -12.31 2.15 -14.96
N TYR A 103 -13.21 2.80 -14.24
CA TYR A 103 -14.26 3.66 -14.80
C TYR A 103 -14.16 5.02 -14.13
N ARG A 104 -13.92 6.06 -14.92
CA ARG A 104 -13.61 7.42 -14.44
C ARG A 104 -14.38 8.45 -15.27
N ALA A 105 -14.44 9.67 -14.77
CA ALA A 105 -14.84 10.84 -15.55
C ALA A 105 -13.82 11.95 -15.29
N LEU A 106 -13.00 12.25 -16.29
CA LEU A 106 -12.00 13.32 -16.21
C LEU A 106 -12.61 14.61 -16.75
N THR A 107 -13.31 15.32 -15.87
CA THR A 107 -14.15 16.49 -16.21
C THR A 107 -14.13 17.49 -15.07
N SER A 108 -14.30 18.77 -15.39
CA SER A 108 -14.53 19.83 -14.38
C SER A 108 -15.97 19.82 -13.83
N ASN A 109 -16.88 19.03 -14.41
CA ASN A 109 -18.26 18.93 -13.95
C ASN A 109 -18.40 17.93 -12.78
N ASP A 110 -18.71 18.44 -11.61
CA ASP A 110 -18.82 17.65 -10.38
C ASP A 110 -19.95 16.61 -10.44
N ASP A 111 -21.09 16.94 -11.05
CA ASP A 111 -22.25 16.05 -11.16
C ASP A 111 -21.96 14.88 -12.12
N GLU A 112 -21.23 15.14 -13.19
CA GLU A 112 -20.79 14.10 -14.12
C GLU A 112 -19.82 13.11 -13.43
N ARG A 113 -18.85 13.63 -12.65
CA ARG A 113 -17.95 12.78 -11.84
C ARG A 113 -18.73 11.94 -10.83
N LYS A 114 -19.69 12.55 -10.15
CA LYS A 114 -20.54 11.87 -9.15
C LYS A 114 -21.41 10.80 -9.79
N SER A 115 -22.03 11.09 -10.94
CA SER A 115 -22.87 10.14 -11.69
C SER A 115 -22.09 8.88 -12.04
N VAL A 116 -20.86 9.02 -12.56
CA VAL A 116 -20.00 7.87 -12.88
C VAL A 116 -19.55 7.14 -11.61
N GLN A 117 -19.23 7.85 -10.54
CA GLN A 117 -18.89 7.25 -9.25
C GLN A 117 -20.05 6.44 -8.65
N GLU A 118 -21.30 6.85 -8.87
CA GLU A 118 -22.51 6.15 -8.42
C GLU A 118 -22.90 5.00 -9.34
N ALA A 119 -22.60 5.09 -10.63
CA ALA A 119 -22.88 4.07 -11.62
C ALA A 119 -21.99 2.82 -11.49
N PHE A 120 -20.75 2.97 -10.98
CA PHE A 120 -19.81 1.86 -10.84
C PHE A 120 -19.56 1.48 -9.39
N ALA A 121 -19.67 0.17 -9.11
CA ALA A 121 -19.49 -0.36 -7.77
C ALA A 121 -18.07 -0.10 -7.24
N LYS A 122 -18.02 0.34 -5.98
CA LYS A 122 -16.83 0.34 -5.11
C LYS A 122 -16.85 -0.87 -4.19
N SER A 123 -15.69 -1.23 -3.65
CA SER A 123 -15.59 -2.36 -2.72
C SER A 123 -15.31 -1.85 -1.30
N VAL A 124 -16.10 -2.32 -0.32
CA VAL A 124 -15.75 -2.17 1.10
C VAL A 124 -14.84 -3.32 1.48
N LEU A 125 -13.56 -3.03 1.73
CA LEU A 125 -12.56 -4.03 2.07
C LEU A 125 -12.63 -4.46 3.54
N HIS A 126 -13.04 -3.55 4.42
CA HIS A 126 -13.23 -3.82 5.83
C HIS A 126 -14.09 -2.74 6.50
N GLY A 127 -14.73 -3.09 7.62
CA GLY A 127 -15.48 -2.15 8.47
C GLY A 127 -14.98 -2.21 9.90
N PHE A 128 -14.25 -1.18 10.31
CA PHE A 128 -13.69 -1.03 11.64
C PHE A 128 -14.71 -0.42 12.59
N VAL A 129 -14.97 -1.06 13.74
CA VAL A 129 -15.83 -0.46 14.79
C VAL A 129 -15.01 0.57 15.55
N ILE A 130 -15.57 1.77 15.71
CA ILE A 130 -14.94 2.87 16.46
C ILE A 130 -14.95 2.47 17.94
N LYS A 131 -13.75 2.39 18.55
CA LYS A 131 -13.57 2.11 19.98
C LYS A 131 -13.60 3.40 20.80
N GLU A 132 -12.92 4.42 20.29
CA GLU A 132 -12.85 5.73 20.91
C GLU A 132 -12.78 6.81 19.82
N GLN A 133 -13.31 7.98 20.12
CA GLN A 133 -13.20 9.16 19.26
C GLN A 133 -12.73 10.34 20.10
N ASN A 134 -11.68 11.02 19.65
CA ASN A 134 -11.15 12.19 20.33
C ASN A 134 -10.68 13.23 19.30
N LYS A 135 -11.22 14.46 19.35
CA LYS A 135 -10.85 15.60 18.49
C LYS A 135 -10.73 15.26 16.99
N GLY A 136 -11.70 14.52 16.46
CA GLY A 136 -11.74 14.13 15.04
C GLY A 136 -10.84 12.95 14.66
N LYS A 137 -10.13 12.37 15.62
CA LYS A 137 -9.37 11.13 15.48
C LYS A 137 -10.22 9.95 15.97
N TYR A 138 -10.13 8.84 15.26
CA TYR A 138 -10.87 7.62 15.56
C TYR A 138 -9.89 6.51 15.86
N LEU A 139 -10.04 5.90 17.03
CA LEU A 139 -9.30 4.71 17.38
C LEU A 139 -10.14 3.48 17.02
N VAL A 140 -9.55 2.58 16.24
CA VAL A 140 -10.18 1.33 15.84
C VAL A 140 -9.28 0.14 16.13
N ASP A 141 -9.87 -1.00 16.44
CA ASP A 141 -9.15 -2.28 16.46
C ASP A 141 -9.01 -2.78 15.01
N ALA A 142 -7.78 -2.93 14.54
CA ALA A 142 -7.44 -3.33 13.18
C ALA A 142 -6.86 -4.76 13.10
N THR A 143 -6.83 -5.48 14.22
CA THR A 143 -6.17 -6.79 14.33
C THR A 143 -6.75 -7.79 13.34
N ASP A 144 -8.09 -7.94 13.29
CA ASP A 144 -8.78 -8.83 12.35
C ASP A 144 -8.61 -8.43 10.87
N PHE A 145 -8.33 -7.16 10.60
CA PHE A 145 -8.05 -6.71 9.24
C PHE A 145 -6.68 -7.18 8.77
N PHE A 146 -5.68 -7.24 9.66
CA PHE A 146 -4.35 -7.74 9.31
C PHE A 146 -4.31 -9.27 9.36
N ILE A 147 -4.92 -9.91 10.38
CA ILE A 147 -5.00 -11.37 10.50
C ILE A 147 -6.12 -11.93 9.61
N ARG A 148 -5.89 -11.85 8.30
CA ARG A 148 -6.75 -12.44 7.26
C ARG A 148 -5.91 -12.84 6.06
N ASP A 149 -6.42 -13.77 5.25
CA ASP A 149 -5.83 -14.09 3.95
C ASP A 149 -6.13 -12.98 2.93
N ALA A 150 -5.31 -11.92 2.94
CA ALA A 150 -5.48 -10.79 2.04
C ALA A 150 -4.79 -11.01 0.70
N HIS A 151 -3.75 -11.84 0.65
CA HIS A 151 -2.99 -12.22 -0.54
C HIS A 151 -3.70 -13.30 -1.37
N GLY A 152 -4.58 -14.09 -0.75
CA GLY A 152 -5.37 -15.13 -1.40
C GLY A 152 -4.64 -16.48 -1.48
N VAL A 153 -3.89 -16.83 -0.43
CA VAL A 153 -3.14 -18.08 -0.30
C VAL A 153 -4.04 -19.30 -0.41
N ALA A 154 -5.16 -19.33 0.32
CA ALA A 154 -6.10 -20.46 0.28
C ALA A 154 -6.67 -20.66 -1.14
N ASN A 155 -7.11 -19.56 -1.76
CA ASN A 155 -7.63 -19.59 -3.13
C ASN A 155 -6.56 -20.03 -4.14
N ARG A 156 -5.30 -19.58 -3.98
CA ARG A 156 -4.18 -19.97 -4.85
C ARG A 156 -3.92 -21.47 -4.74
N LEU A 157 -3.85 -22.02 -3.52
CA LEU A 157 -3.63 -23.44 -3.29
C LEU A 157 -4.75 -24.29 -3.91
N GLU A 158 -6.00 -23.86 -3.80
CA GLU A 158 -7.14 -24.53 -4.41
C GLU A 158 -7.07 -24.50 -5.95
N GLN A 159 -6.85 -23.32 -6.55
CA GLN A 159 -6.72 -23.14 -7.99
C GLN A 159 -5.56 -23.97 -8.57
N LYS A 160 -4.47 -24.11 -7.82
CA LYS A 160 -3.30 -24.93 -8.16
C LYS A 160 -3.46 -26.40 -7.78
N LYS A 161 -4.66 -26.84 -7.35
CA LYS A 161 -5.00 -28.24 -7.00
C LYS A 161 -4.14 -28.82 -5.86
N GLN A 162 -3.65 -27.98 -4.96
CA GLN A 162 -2.81 -28.40 -3.83
C GLN A 162 -3.62 -28.88 -2.62
N GLY A 163 -4.92 -28.59 -2.58
CA GLY A 163 -5.82 -28.94 -1.49
C GLY A 163 -6.78 -27.80 -1.18
N SER A 164 -7.69 -28.03 -0.23
CA SER A 164 -8.55 -26.98 0.33
C SER A 164 -8.03 -26.63 1.72
N TYR A 165 -7.80 -25.35 1.95
CA TYR A 165 -7.23 -24.80 3.18
C TYR A 165 -8.09 -23.67 3.70
N SER A 166 -8.03 -23.45 5.01
CA SER A 166 -8.70 -22.35 5.70
C SER A 166 -7.74 -21.73 6.70
N LEU A 167 -7.84 -20.41 6.88
CA LEU A 167 -7.02 -19.69 7.85
C LEU A 167 -7.33 -20.16 9.27
N ASP A 168 -6.29 -20.45 10.04
CA ASP A 168 -6.36 -20.81 11.44
C ASP A 168 -5.85 -19.65 12.29
N LYS A 169 -6.77 -18.78 12.72
CA LYS A 169 -6.44 -17.59 13.51
C LYS A 169 -5.75 -17.92 14.84
N SER A 170 -6.03 -19.09 15.41
CA SER A 170 -5.42 -19.52 16.69
C SER A 170 -3.93 -19.81 16.59
N ARG A 171 -3.43 -20.08 15.38
CA ARG A 171 -2.02 -20.33 15.05
C ARG A 171 -1.45 -19.21 14.17
N SER A 172 -2.08 -18.05 14.17
CA SER A 172 -1.66 -16.87 13.43
C SER A 172 -1.34 -15.75 14.42
N ALA A 173 -0.37 -14.91 14.11
CA ALA A 173 0.12 -13.89 15.03
C ALA A 173 0.69 -12.69 14.28
N ILE A 174 0.75 -11.55 14.98
CA ILE A 174 1.46 -10.38 14.48
C ILE A 174 2.96 -10.63 14.59
N ASN A 175 3.71 -10.32 13.53
CA ASN A 175 5.16 -10.31 13.55
C ASN A 175 5.68 -8.89 13.81
N LEU A 176 5.94 -8.59 15.09
CA LEU A 176 6.39 -7.26 15.51
C LEU A 176 7.79 -6.89 15.03
N GLU A 177 8.66 -7.88 14.78
CA GLU A 177 10.02 -7.61 14.31
C GLU A 177 10.02 -6.86 12.97
N ARG A 178 9.03 -7.17 12.12
CA ARG A 178 8.84 -6.61 10.78
C ARG A 178 7.69 -5.60 10.68
N THR A 179 6.98 -5.35 11.77
CA THR A 179 5.96 -4.29 11.85
C THR A 179 6.64 -2.96 12.21
N LYS A 180 6.52 -1.97 11.32
CA LYS A 180 7.28 -0.70 11.39
C LYS A 180 6.42 0.50 10.99
N ALA A 181 6.80 1.66 11.50
CA ALA A 181 6.20 2.93 11.13
C ALA A 181 7.27 3.88 10.59
N PHE A 182 6.97 4.51 9.46
CA PHE A 182 7.82 5.49 8.80
C PHE A 182 6.98 6.70 8.39
N PRO A 183 7.58 7.87 8.12
CA PRO A 183 6.83 9.09 7.80
C PRO A 183 5.85 8.94 6.62
N LYS A 184 6.21 8.15 5.60
CA LYS A 184 5.43 7.99 4.36
C LYS A 184 4.71 6.65 4.22
N ASN A 185 4.93 5.72 5.16
CA ASN A 185 4.31 4.41 5.12
C ASN A 185 4.29 3.75 6.51
N VAL A 186 3.31 2.87 6.71
CA VAL A 186 3.31 1.93 7.83
C VAL A 186 3.21 0.51 7.31
N GLU A 187 3.95 -0.37 7.95
CA GLU A 187 4.19 -1.75 7.52
C GLU A 187 3.75 -2.70 8.63
N PHE A 188 2.92 -3.68 8.29
CA PHE A 188 2.45 -4.72 9.21
C PHE A 188 2.73 -6.09 8.63
N ASP A 189 3.41 -6.93 9.39
CA ASP A 189 3.71 -8.30 9.02
C ASP A 189 2.93 -9.25 9.94
N VAL A 190 2.32 -10.27 9.37
CA VAL A 190 1.54 -11.26 10.11
C VAL A 190 1.93 -12.67 9.67
N LEU A 191 2.19 -13.53 10.64
CA LEU A 191 2.31 -14.96 10.44
C LEU A 191 0.89 -15.52 10.31
N LEU A 192 0.60 -16.18 9.19
CA LEU A 192 -0.69 -16.79 8.91
C LEU A 192 -0.52 -18.30 8.73
N THR A 193 -1.20 -19.07 9.57
CA THR A 193 -1.24 -20.53 9.45
C THR A 193 -2.55 -20.97 8.81
N PHE A 194 -2.47 -21.86 7.83
CA PHE A 194 -3.59 -22.42 7.09
C PHE A 194 -3.68 -23.92 7.35
N LYS A 195 -4.84 -24.38 7.84
CA LYS A 195 -5.14 -25.80 8.00
C LYS A 195 -5.93 -26.33 6.81
N GLY A 196 -5.60 -27.53 6.34
CA GLY A 196 -6.28 -28.10 5.18
C GLY A 196 -5.98 -29.55 4.91
N LYS A 197 -6.50 -30.04 3.78
CA LYS A 197 -6.31 -31.41 3.30
C LYS A 197 -5.46 -31.40 2.03
N PRO A 198 -4.18 -31.82 2.08
CA PRO A 198 -3.29 -31.77 0.94
C PRO A 198 -3.70 -32.78 -0.15
N LYS A 199 -3.67 -32.36 -1.42
CA LYS A 199 -4.05 -33.18 -2.58
C LYS A 199 -2.92 -33.50 -3.56
N SER A 200 -1.79 -32.79 -3.49
CA SER A 200 -0.67 -32.95 -4.42
C SER A 200 0.63 -33.33 -3.70
N TYR A 201 1.56 -33.95 -4.44
CA TYR A 201 2.93 -34.18 -3.99
C TYR A 201 3.68 -32.86 -3.82
N THR A 202 3.47 -31.87 -4.70
CA THR A 202 4.20 -30.58 -4.68
C THR A 202 4.09 -29.87 -3.35
N ILE A 203 2.88 -29.76 -2.76
CA ILE A 203 2.75 -29.15 -1.43
C ILE A 203 3.41 -29.99 -0.34
N ARG A 204 3.36 -31.33 -0.45
CA ARG A 204 4.01 -32.25 0.49
C ARG A 204 5.54 -32.19 0.41
N SER A 205 6.11 -31.87 -0.74
CA SER A 205 7.57 -31.78 -0.90
C SER A 205 8.17 -30.49 -0.36
N VAL A 206 7.35 -29.45 -0.13
CA VAL A 206 7.81 -28.12 0.32
C VAL A 206 7.31 -27.73 1.70
N THR A 207 6.64 -28.65 2.41
CA THR A 207 6.13 -28.40 3.76
C THR A 207 6.43 -29.58 4.70
N PRO A 208 6.84 -29.33 5.95
CA PRO A 208 7.03 -30.40 6.93
C PRO A 208 5.72 -31.15 7.25
N ASP A 209 4.61 -30.40 7.38
CA ASP A 209 3.26 -30.94 7.49
C ASP A 209 2.36 -30.25 6.45
N ALA A 210 2.02 -30.99 5.40
CA ALA A 210 1.20 -30.47 4.32
C ALA A 210 -0.27 -30.20 4.71
N SER A 211 -0.72 -30.62 5.89
CA SER A 211 -2.02 -30.24 6.42
C SER A 211 -2.00 -28.88 7.14
N SER A 212 -0.81 -28.32 7.37
CA SER A 212 -0.58 -27.10 8.13
C SER A 212 0.49 -26.22 7.48
N ILE A 213 0.06 -25.25 6.66
CA ILE A 213 0.95 -24.37 5.90
C ILE A 213 1.06 -23.02 6.60
N THR A 214 2.27 -22.49 6.75
CA THR A 214 2.49 -21.16 7.32
C THR A 214 3.15 -20.26 6.28
N VAL A 215 2.69 -19.01 6.20
CA VAL A 215 3.30 -17.95 5.40
C VAL A 215 3.35 -16.67 6.23
N HIS A 216 4.17 -15.71 5.82
CA HIS A 216 4.10 -14.35 6.34
C HIS A 216 3.51 -13.43 5.28
N GLN A 217 2.40 -12.78 5.65
CA GLN A 217 1.74 -11.80 4.83
C GLN A 217 2.08 -10.40 5.32
N HIS A 218 2.38 -9.54 4.36
CA HIS A 218 2.81 -8.19 4.60
C HIS A 218 1.77 -7.20 4.06
N HIS A 219 1.48 -6.17 4.86
CA HIS A 219 0.55 -5.10 4.56
C HIS A 219 1.30 -3.76 4.63
N SER A 220 1.18 -2.96 3.57
CA SER A 220 1.78 -1.63 3.51
C SER A 220 0.69 -0.60 3.25
N PHE A 221 0.59 0.41 4.11
CA PHE A 221 -0.18 1.62 3.83
C PHE A 221 0.78 2.75 3.49
N VAL A 222 0.73 3.23 2.26
CA VAL A 222 1.70 4.19 1.70
C VAL A 222 0.98 5.47 1.29
N GLU A 223 1.61 6.60 1.59
CA GLU A 223 1.22 7.90 1.07
C GLU A 223 1.18 7.92 -0.47
N LEU A 224 0.17 8.55 -1.07
CA LEU A 224 0.17 8.77 -2.52
C LEU A 224 1.16 9.89 -2.88
N PRO A 225 1.82 9.78 -4.05
CA PRO A 225 2.64 10.88 -4.55
C PRO A 225 1.79 12.12 -4.87
N ASP A 226 2.47 13.24 -5.14
CA ASP A 226 1.81 14.46 -5.62
C ASP A 226 1.06 14.24 -6.97
N ASN A 227 0.28 15.26 -7.35
CA ASN A 227 -0.50 15.27 -8.59
C ASN A 227 0.27 15.83 -9.81
N GLN A 228 1.60 15.91 -9.75
CA GLN A 228 2.44 16.51 -10.80
C GLN A 228 3.04 15.47 -11.76
N TYR A 229 2.62 14.20 -11.66
CA TYR A 229 3.10 13.15 -12.55
C TYR A 229 2.62 13.36 -14.00
N GLN A 230 3.57 13.39 -14.94
CA GLN A 230 3.26 13.49 -16.36
C GLN A 230 3.05 12.11 -16.99
N THR A 231 1.82 11.85 -17.42
CA THR A 231 1.47 10.61 -18.12
C THR A 231 2.02 10.60 -19.55
N ARG A 232 2.21 9.40 -20.12
CA ARG A 232 2.59 9.22 -21.52
C ARG A 232 1.65 8.23 -22.19
N ILE A 233 1.04 8.66 -23.29
CA ILE A 233 0.09 7.85 -24.06
C ILE A 233 0.78 6.59 -24.56
N TYR A 234 0.06 5.47 -24.52
CA TYR A 234 0.54 4.19 -25.02
C TYR A 234 0.55 4.15 -26.55
N ASP A 235 1.66 3.68 -27.13
CA ASP A 235 1.80 3.31 -28.53
C ASP A 235 2.21 1.84 -28.63
N ALA A 236 1.54 1.06 -29.48
CA ALA A 236 1.80 -0.38 -29.62
C ALA A 236 3.22 -0.70 -30.12
N ARG A 237 3.91 0.27 -30.72
CA ARG A 237 5.30 0.14 -31.18
C ARG A 237 6.34 0.38 -30.07
N SER A 238 5.92 0.83 -28.90
CA SER A 238 6.84 1.22 -27.81
C SER A 238 7.43 0.06 -27.00
N GLY A 239 6.91 -1.16 -27.15
CA GLY A 239 7.33 -2.33 -26.34
C GLY A 239 6.89 -2.28 -24.87
N SER A 240 6.19 -1.22 -24.44
CA SER A 240 5.65 -1.10 -23.07
C SER A 240 4.35 -1.90 -22.91
N TYR A 241 3.89 -2.07 -21.67
CA TYR A 241 2.54 -2.54 -21.36
C TYR A 241 1.56 -1.36 -21.17
N PRO A 242 0.31 -1.46 -21.66
CA PRO A 242 -0.69 -0.43 -21.48
C PRO A 242 -1.40 -0.55 -20.13
N MET A 243 -1.33 0.49 -19.32
CA MET A 243 -2.34 0.77 -18.29
C MET A 243 -3.58 1.34 -18.99
N SER A 244 -4.77 0.78 -18.72
CA SER A 244 -6.01 1.19 -19.40
C SER A 244 -7.15 1.46 -18.42
N TYR A 245 -7.99 2.45 -18.74
CA TYR A 245 -9.27 2.71 -18.08
C TYR A 245 -10.28 3.31 -19.07
N LEU A 246 -11.55 3.33 -18.69
CA LEU A 246 -12.64 3.97 -19.43
C LEU A 246 -12.93 5.35 -18.83
N ASP A 247 -12.92 6.37 -19.67
CA ASP A 247 -13.21 7.76 -19.29
C ASP A 247 -14.56 8.22 -19.85
N TYR A 248 -15.59 8.17 -19.02
CA TYR A 248 -16.98 8.45 -19.37
C TYR A 248 -17.26 9.94 -19.66
N ALA A 249 -16.31 10.83 -19.41
CA ALA A 249 -16.35 12.22 -19.87
C ALA A 249 -15.79 12.39 -21.30
N THR A 250 -15.41 11.31 -21.97
CA THR A 250 -14.85 11.37 -23.33
C THR A 250 -15.90 11.84 -24.34
N PRO A 251 -15.58 12.81 -25.22
CA PRO A 251 -16.45 13.20 -26.33
C PRO A 251 -16.87 12.02 -27.21
N VAL A 252 -18.11 12.05 -27.72
CA VAL A 252 -18.73 10.94 -28.47
C VAL A 252 -17.96 10.49 -29.72
N ASN A 253 -17.13 11.37 -30.30
CA ASN A 253 -16.30 11.09 -31.47
C ASN A 253 -14.89 10.55 -31.14
N GLN A 254 -14.60 10.30 -29.86
CA GLN A 254 -13.30 9.82 -29.40
C GLN A 254 -13.42 8.46 -28.70
N SER A 255 -12.30 7.73 -28.62
CA SER A 255 -12.28 6.48 -27.86
C SER A 255 -12.36 6.75 -26.36
N ILE A 256 -13.39 6.16 -25.74
CA ILE A 256 -13.57 6.12 -24.28
C ILE A 256 -12.41 5.41 -23.57
N VAL A 257 -11.72 4.49 -24.25
CA VAL A 257 -10.59 3.75 -23.69
C VAL A 257 -9.35 4.63 -23.70
N LYS A 258 -8.86 5.00 -22.52
CA LYS A 258 -7.57 5.68 -22.36
C LYS A 258 -6.48 4.67 -22.06
N ARG A 259 -5.31 4.84 -22.69
CA ARG A 259 -4.15 3.95 -22.52
C ARG A 259 -2.87 4.75 -22.29
N PHE A 260 -2.12 4.37 -21.26
CA PHE A 260 -0.84 4.99 -20.89
C PHE A 260 0.22 3.94 -20.64
N ILE A 261 1.49 4.31 -20.75
CA ILE A 261 2.60 3.43 -20.36
C ILE A 261 2.88 3.52 -18.86
N TYR A 262 3.38 2.42 -18.30
CA TYR A 262 4.08 2.45 -17.02
C TYR A 262 5.51 2.98 -17.25
N ARG A 263 5.93 3.97 -16.48
CA ARG A 263 7.29 4.54 -16.54
C ARG A 263 7.67 5.13 -15.18
N HIS A 264 8.98 5.25 -14.95
CA HIS A 264 9.48 6.00 -13.81
C HIS A 264 9.23 7.51 -13.99
N ARG A 265 8.93 8.19 -12.88
CA ARG A 265 8.93 9.65 -12.81
C ARG A 265 10.39 10.11 -12.76
N LEU A 266 10.88 10.62 -13.88
CA LEU A 266 12.22 11.17 -13.99
C LEU A 266 12.14 12.61 -14.47
N GLU A 267 12.85 13.47 -13.76
CA GLU A 267 13.03 14.89 -14.03
C GLU A 267 14.53 15.18 -13.93
N LYS A 268 15.07 15.91 -14.91
CA LYS A 268 16.46 16.39 -14.87
C LYS A 268 16.60 17.45 -13.77
N LYS A 269 17.72 17.43 -13.03
CA LYS A 269 18.07 18.53 -12.10
C LYS A 269 18.21 19.86 -12.85
N ASP A 270 18.85 19.83 -14.02
CA ASP A 270 18.90 20.94 -14.97
C ASP A 270 18.14 20.56 -16.25
N PRO A 271 16.91 21.06 -16.44
CA PRO A 271 16.11 20.78 -17.64
C PRO A 271 16.71 21.33 -18.94
N SER A 272 17.59 22.32 -18.87
CA SER A 272 18.21 22.96 -20.04
C SER A 272 19.44 22.21 -20.53
N ALA A 273 20.07 21.41 -19.67
CA ALA A 273 21.26 20.65 -20.01
C ALA A 273 20.94 19.43 -20.89
N THR A 274 21.77 19.18 -21.90
CA THR A 274 21.70 17.97 -22.74
C THR A 274 21.85 16.70 -21.89
N VAL A 275 22.79 16.71 -20.94
CA VAL A 275 22.98 15.65 -19.94
C VAL A 275 22.81 16.25 -18.55
N SER A 276 22.01 15.60 -17.71
CA SER A 276 21.79 16.03 -16.33
C SER A 276 21.51 14.83 -15.42
N GLU A 277 21.87 14.94 -14.14
CA GLU A 277 21.46 13.96 -13.16
C GLU A 277 19.94 13.97 -12.96
N ALA A 278 19.37 12.84 -12.58
CA ALA A 278 17.98 12.79 -12.14
C ALA A 278 17.82 13.54 -10.81
N LYS A 279 16.74 14.31 -10.66
CA LYS A 279 16.35 14.92 -9.38
C LYS A 279 16.14 13.84 -8.31
N ASP A 280 15.37 12.82 -8.67
CA ASP A 280 15.15 11.61 -7.88
C ASP A 280 15.58 10.41 -8.74
N PRO A 281 16.76 9.81 -8.48
CA PRO A 281 17.20 8.62 -9.20
C PRO A 281 16.34 7.40 -8.87
N ILE A 282 16.26 6.46 -9.81
CA ILE A 282 15.62 5.16 -9.63
C ILE A 282 16.56 4.29 -8.81
N ILE A 283 16.17 4.00 -7.56
CA ILE A 283 16.95 3.15 -6.66
C ILE A 283 16.29 1.78 -6.57
N TYR A 284 17.02 0.74 -6.96
CA TYR A 284 16.64 -0.65 -6.72
C TYR A 284 17.56 -1.27 -5.66
N TYR A 285 16.95 -1.91 -4.67
CA TYR A 285 17.67 -2.65 -3.65
C TYR A 285 17.75 -4.12 -4.03
N LEU A 286 18.96 -4.69 -3.98
CA LEU A 286 19.17 -6.11 -4.14
C LEU A 286 18.94 -6.83 -2.80
N ASP A 287 18.25 -7.98 -2.85
CA ASP A 287 18.04 -8.81 -1.65
C ASP A 287 19.40 -9.24 -1.07
N ARG A 288 19.60 -8.97 0.22
CA ARG A 288 20.81 -9.31 0.96
C ARG A 288 21.09 -10.82 1.01
N GLY A 289 20.07 -11.64 0.76
CA GLY A 289 20.18 -13.09 0.68
C GLY A 289 20.77 -13.61 -0.64
N ALA A 290 20.96 -12.76 -1.65
CA ALA A 290 21.65 -13.16 -2.89
C ALA A 290 23.14 -13.45 -2.58
N PRO A 291 23.64 -14.68 -2.79
CA PRO A 291 25.04 -15.02 -2.54
C PRO A 291 25.94 -14.60 -3.70
N GLU A 292 27.25 -14.53 -3.46
CA GLU A 292 28.22 -14.48 -4.57
C GLU A 292 28.30 -15.85 -5.28
N PRO A 293 28.52 -15.87 -6.60
CA PRO A 293 28.76 -14.74 -7.51
C PRO A 293 27.47 -14.09 -8.08
N VAL A 294 26.29 -14.62 -7.73
CA VAL A 294 25.00 -14.18 -8.28
C VAL A 294 24.72 -12.72 -7.93
N ARG A 295 25.07 -12.28 -6.71
CA ARG A 295 24.91 -10.90 -6.26
C ARG A 295 25.65 -9.92 -7.16
N SER A 296 26.93 -10.18 -7.46
CA SER A 296 27.72 -9.33 -8.36
C SER A 296 27.13 -9.30 -9.77
N ALA A 297 26.75 -10.45 -10.32
CA ALA A 297 26.13 -10.54 -11.64
C ALA A 297 24.80 -9.76 -11.73
N LEU A 298 23.96 -9.84 -10.68
CA LEU A 298 22.71 -9.09 -10.61
C LEU A 298 22.96 -7.58 -10.54
N MET A 299 23.91 -7.13 -9.72
CA MET A 299 24.28 -5.71 -9.63
C MET A 299 24.83 -5.18 -10.96
N GLU A 300 25.71 -5.93 -11.62
CA GLU A 300 26.29 -5.54 -12.90
C GLU A 300 25.22 -5.49 -14.00
N GLY A 301 24.42 -6.54 -14.14
CA GLY A 301 23.35 -6.60 -15.13
C GLY A 301 22.29 -5.52 -14.92
N ALA A 302 21.92 -5.22 -13.67
CA ALA A 302 20.99 -4.13 -13.36
C ALA A 302 21.57 -2.77 -13.78
N ARG A 303 22.87 -2.53 -13.54
CA ARG A 303 23.56 -1.28 -13.92
C ARG A 303 23.61 -1.04 -15.42
N TRP A 304 23.49 -2.06 -16.28
CA TRP A 304 23.42 -1.85 -17.73
C TRP A 304 22.22 -1.00 -18.15
N TRP A 305 21.16 -0.92 -17.34
CA TRP A 305 20.06 0.02 -17.60
C TRP A 305 20.51 1.48 -17.63
N ASN A 306 21.59 1.86 -16.92
CA ASN A 306 22.12 3.23 -17.01
C ASN A 306 22.52 3.61 -18.44
N GLN A 307 22.99 2.66 -19.27
CA GLN A 307 23.31 2.96 -20.67
C GLN A 307 22.09 3.49 -21.44
N ALA A 308 20.91 2.93 -21.17
CA ALA A 308 19.66 3.39 -21.79
C ALA A 308 19.24 4.78 -21.27
N PHE A 309 19.45 5.06 -19.97
CA PHE A 309 19.15 6.36 -19.38
C PHE A 309 20.15 7.45 -19.83
N GLU A 310 21.42 7.12 -19.98
CA GLU A 310 22.47 7.97 -20.53
C GLU A 310 22.18 8.36 -21.98
N ALA A 311 21.73 7.40 -22.81
CA ALA A 311 21.35 7.66 -24.20
C ALA A 311 20.19 8.67 -24.34
N ILE A 312 19.35 8.82 -23.31
CA ILE A 312 18.27 9.82 -23.27
C ILE A 312 18.63 11.06 -22.42
N GLY A 313 19.91 11.23 -22.09
CA GLY A 313 20.46 12.43 -21.46
C GLY A 313 20.40 12.45 -19.94
N TYR A 314 20.24 11.30 -19.28
CA TYR A 314 20.35 11.21 -17.81
C TYR A 314 21.70 10.67 -17.37
N LYS A 315 22.28 11.29 -16.34
CA LYS A 315 23.45 10.76 -15.63
C LYS A 315 23.00 10.07 -14.34
N ASP A 316 23.51 8.86 -14.08
CA ASP A 316 23.30 8.10 -12.82
C ASP A 316 21.82 7.96 -12.38
N ALA A 317 20.90 7.86 -13.35
CA ALA A 317 19.47 7.84 -13.06
C ALA A 317 18.95 6.47 -12.60
N PHE A 318 19.73 5.40 -12.72
CA PHE A 318 19.38 4.05 -12.26
C PHE A 318 20.50 3.48 -11.39
N GLN A 319 20.19 3.09 -10.16
CA GLN A 319 21.18 2.68 -9.16
C GLN A 319 20.77 1.43 -8.41
#